data_AF-A0A517QN44-F1
#
_entry.id   AF-A0A517QN44-F1
#
_cell.length_a   1.000
_cell.length_b   1.000
_cell.length_c   1.000
_cell.angle_alpha   90.00
_cell.angle_beta   90.00
_cell.angle_gamma   90.00
#
_symmetry.space_group_name_H-M   'P 1'
#
loop_
_entity.id
_entity.type
_entity.pdbx_description
1 polymer ?
#
loop_
_entity_poly.entity_id
_entity_poly.type
_entity_poly.pdbx_seq_one_letter_code
_entity_poly.pdbx_strand_id
1 'polypeptide(L)'
;MPDEPADHEPPPSNGSAWEITKLICCGVVAISVLSCVVVAVIRSTGLTEVRVTAISEEEEPRDHNIPLFKKTDALPDYEIILILNQGGKVRLGAKPNRSAANGLTWKLSKPVSLAEISGLRLQDQDKLVSDAITEVQIESQSVTSGNYRFDFTTKRSFGIGLVSFFETPVGMAICGAFAIAVMLIICSAFLI
;
A
#
# COMPACT_ATOMS: atom_id res chain seq x y z
N MET A 1 -17.79 49.68 -66.66
CA MET A 1 -17.95 49.44 -65.23
C MET A 1 -16.70 48.72 -64.78
N PRO A 2 -15.85 49.32 -63.93
CA PRO A 2 -14.71 48.62 -63.36
C PRO A 2 -15.21 47.74 -62.21
N ASP A 3 -14.83 46.47 -62.21
CA ASP A 3 -15.10 45.53 -61.14
C ASP A 3 -14.32 45.94 -59.89
N GLU A 4 -15.06 46.20 -58.81
CA GLU A 4 -14.55 46.54 -57.49
C GLU A 4 -13.93 45.27 -56.88
N PRO A 5 -12.62 45.26 -56.55
CA PRO A 5 -11.99 44.07 -55.97
C PRO A 5 -12.56 43.86 -54.56
N ALA A 6 -13.19 42.69 -54.36
CA ALA A 6 -13.70 42.29 -53.06
C ALA A 6 -12.57 42.27 -52.03
N ASP A 7 -12.71 43.08 -50.99
CA ASP A 7 -11.84 43.12 -49.83
C ASP A 7 -11.81 41.74 -49.17
N HIS A 8 -10.74 40.98 -49.43
CA HIS A 8 -10.44 39.75 -48.70
C HIS A 8 -9.92 40.12 -47.31
N GLU A 9 -10.82 40.15 -46.33
CA GLU A 9 -10.40 40.22 -44.92
C GLU A 9 -9.51 39.00 -44.60
N PRO A 10 -8.35 39.20 -43.96
CA PRO A 10 -7.49 38.10 -43.57
C PRO A 10 -8.18 37.23 -42.52
N PRO A 11 -8.03 35.90 -42.56
CA PRO A 11 -8.65 35.01 -41.58
C PRO A 11 -8.18 35.37 -40.17
N PRO A 12 -9.06 35.30 -39.16
CA PRO A 12 -8.72 35.65 -37.79
C PRO A 12 -7.53 34.82 -37.30
N SER A 13 -6.57 35.48 -36.66
CA SER A 13 -5.33 34.85 -36.22
C SER A 13 -5.60 33.81 -35.12
N ASN A 14 -5.48 32.51 -35.46
CA ASN A 14 -5.67 31.37 -34.55
C ASN A 14 -4.63 31.27 -33.40
N GLY A 15 -3.69 32.22 -33.29
CA GLY A 15 -2.60 32.16 -32.30
C GLY A 15 -3.05 32.22 -30.84
N SER A 16 -4.13 32.94 -30.52
CA SER A 16 -4.59 33.14 -29.13
C SER A 16 -5.18 31.86 -28.51
N ALA A 17 -6.03 31.14 -29.25
CA ALA A 17 -6.66 29.91 -28.77
C ALA A 17 -5.65 28.78 -28.57
N TRP A 18 -4.62 28.70 -29.43
CA TRP A 18 -3.55 27.71 -29.32
C TRP A 18 -2.69 27.92 -28.07
N GLU A 19 -2.26 29.15 -27.79
CA GLU A 19 -1.45 29.46 -26.60
C GLU A 19 -2.22 29.22 -25.30
N ILE A 20 -3.52 29.57 -25.26
CA ILE A 20 -4.39 29.28 -24.10
C ILE A 20 -4.50 27.76 -23.89
N THR A 21 -4.75 27.00 -24.96
CA THR A 21 -4.86 25.53 -24.89
C THR A 21 -3.57 24.91 -24.37
N LYS A 22 -2.42 25.34 -24.89
CA LYS A 22 -1.09 24.88 -24.44
C LYS A 22 -0.86 25.16 -22.96
N LEU A 23 -1.22 26.35 -22.49
CA LEU A 23 -1.07 26.73 -21.09
C LEU A 23 -1.97 25.89 -20.18
N ILE A 24 -3.22 25.65 -20.58
CA ILE A 24 -4.15 24.77 -19.85
C ILE A 24 -3.60 23.35 -19.79
N CYS A 25 -3.17 22.78 -20.93
CA CYS A 25 -2.58 21.44 -20.97
C CYS A 25 -1.34 21.34 -20.07
N CYS A 26 -0.45 22.33 -20.12
CA CYS A 26 0.74 22.38 -19.26
C CYS A 26 0.35 22.45 -17.78
N GLY A 27 -0.64 23.27 -17.42
CA GLY A 27 -1.15 23.38 -16.07
C GLY A 27 -1.75 22.07 -15.55
N VAL A 28 -2.57 21.39 -16.35
CA VAL A 28 -3.17 20.09 -16.00
C VAL A 28 -2.10 19.05 -15.76
N VAL A 29 -1.07 18.97 -16.61
CA VAL A 29 0.05 18.05 -16.44
C VAL A 29 0.83 18.37 -15.16
N ALA A 30 1.17 19.64 -14.94
CA ALA A 30 1.93 20.06 -13.77
C ALA A 30 1.19 19.76 -12.45
N ILE A 31 -0.12 20.09 -12.38
CA ILE A 31 -0.95 19.80 -11.22
C ILE A 31 -1.06 18.30 -11.01
N SER A 32 -1.28 17.52 -12.07
CA SER A 32 -1.39 16.06 -11.97
C SER A 32 -0.12 15.43 -11.42
N VAL A 33 1.05 15.82 -11.94
CA VAL A 33 2.35 15.34 -11.45
C VAL A 33 2.57 15.75 -10.00
N LEU A 34 2.28 17.01 -9.65
CA LEU A 34 2.42 17.50 -8.27
C LEU A 34 1.52 16.71 -7.31
N SER A 35 0.25 16.46 -7.67
CA SER A 35 -0.66 15.64 -6.90
C SER A 35 -0.13 14.21 -6.73
N CYS A 36 0.44 13.60 -7.77
CA CYS A 36 1.07 12.28 -7.67
C CYS A 36 2.20 12.28 -6.64
N VAL A 37 3.09 13.28 -6.69
CA VAL A 37 4.20 13.42 -5.74
C VAL A 37 3.68 13.60 -4.32
N VAL A 38 2.68 14.45 -4.10
CA VAL A 38 2.07 14.68 -2.78
C VAL A 38 1.49 13.37 -2.23
N VAL A 39 0.73 12.62 -3.03
CA VAL A 39 0.15 11.34 -2.59
C VAL A 39 1.25 10.31 -2.31
N ALA A 40 2.27 10.21 -3.15
CA ALA A 40 3.40 9.33 -2.91
C ALA A 40 4.14 9.69 -1.61
N VAL A 41 4.30 10.97 -1.30
CA VAL A 41 4.92 11.46 -0.05
C VAL A 41 4.05 11.11 1.16
N ILE A 42 2.73 11.24 1.06
CA ILE A 42 1.80 10.86 2.14
C ILE A 42 1.84 9.34 2.38
N ARG A 43 1.93 8.54 1.31
CA ARG A 43 2.00 7.07 1.36
C ARG A 43 3.42 6.51 1.54
N SER A 44 4.40 7.38 1.81
CA SER A 44 5.82 6.97 1.86
C SER A 44 6.22 6.20 3.12
N THR A 45 5.33 6.07 4.11
CA THR A 45 5.60 5.32 5.34
C THR A 45 5.20 3.87 5.18
N GLY A 46 6.18 2.97 5.26
CA GLY A 46 5.94 1.53 5.27
C GLY A 46 6.28 0.88 6.60
N LEU A 47 5.54 -0.18 6.93
CA LEU A 47 5.82 -1.10 8.01
C LEU A 47 7.03 -1.95 7.64
N THR A 48 8.02 -2.03 8.53
CA THR A 48 9.24 -2.85 8.32
C THR A 48 9.40 -3.95 9.35
N GLU A 49 8.85 -3.76 10.54
CA GLU A 49 8.92 -4.74 11.62
C GLU A 49 7.68 -4.65 12.50
N VAL A 50 7.22 -5.81 12.96
CA VAL A 50 6.18 -5.96 13.97
C VAL A 50 6.79 -6.72 15.14
N ARG A 51 6.67 -6.17 16.34
CA ARG A 51 6.99 -6.87 17.58
C ARG A 51 5.70 -7.13 18.35
N VAL A 52 5.49 -8.36 18.81
CA VAL A 52 4.35 -8.73 19.65
C VAL A 52 4.87 -9.19 20.99
N THR A 53 4.40 -8.56 22.05
CA THR A 53 4.78 -8.86 23.44
C THR A 53 3.53 -9.25 24.23
N ALA A 54 3.54 -10.41 24.88
CA ALA A 54 2.48 -10.77 25.81
C ALA A 54 2.59 -9.90 27.06
N ILE A 55 1.45 -9.45 27.58
CA ILE A 55 1.38 -8.61 28.78
C ILE A 55 1.54 -9.48 30.02
N SER A 56 0.90 -10.66 30.02
CA SER A 56 0.98 -11.68 31.05
C SER A 56 1.38 -13.03 30.44
N GLU A 57 2.51 -13.59 30.88
CA GLU A 57 2.98 -14.91 30.42
C GLU A 57 2.04 -16.06 30.84
N GLU A 58 1.34 -15.89 31.97
CA GLU A 58 0.42 -16.89 32.52
C GLU A 58 -0.86 -17.04 31.68
N GLU A 59 -1.23 -15.98 30.95
CA GLU A 59 -2.42 -15.93 30.09
C GLU A 59 -2.11 -16.28 28.62
N GLU A 60 -0.88 -16.69 28.28
CA GLU A 60 -0.58 -17.19 26.94
C GLU A 60 -1.36 -18.50 26.68
N PRO A 61 -1.98 -18.64 25.49
CA PRO A 61 -2.68 -19.86 25.12
C PRO A 61 -1.66 -21.00 25.06
N ARG A 62 -1.94 -22.10 25.76
CA ARG A 62 -1.11 -23.30 25.77
C ARG A 62 -1.85 -24.42 25.06
N ASP A 63 -1.18 -25.09 24.13
CA ASP A 63 -1.75 -26.21 23.40
C ASP A 63 -1.99 -27.38 24.36
N HIS A 64 -3.25 -27.56 24.77
CA HIS A 64 -3.67 -28.54 25.77
C HIS A 64 -4.38 -29.75 25.15
N ASN A 65 -4.04 -30.17 23.93
CA ASN A 65 -4.86 -31.18 23.23
C ASN A 65 -4.31 -32.61 23.09
N ILE A 66 -3.26 -33.03 23.81
CA ILE A 66 -2.83 -34.45 23.76
C ILE A 66 -2.83 -35.11 25.16
N PRO A 67 -3.75 -36.05 25.44
CA PRO A 67 -3.90 -36.69 26.76
C PRO A 67 -2.74 -37.62 27.20
N LEU A 68 -1.69 -37.81 26.39
CA LEU A 68 -0.60 -38.78 26.65
C LEU A 68 0.84 -38.22 26.60
N PHE A 69 1.03 -36.94 26.26
CA PHE A 69 2.35 -36.28 26.29
C PHE A 69 2.42 -35.27 27.44
N LYS A 70 3.61 -35.05 28.02
CA LYS A 70 3.82 -34.08 29.11
C LYS A 70 3.33 -32.70 28.64
N LYS A 71 2.19 -32.28 29.20
CA LYS A 71 1.36 -31.11 28.79
C LYS A 71 1.93 -29.75 29.23
N THR A 72 3.10 -29.71 29.86
CA THR A 72 3.51 -28.53 30.62
C THR A 72 4.07 -27.38 29.80
N ASP A 73 4.53 -27.61 28.56
CA ASP A 73 5.40 -26.63 27.88
C ASP A 73 5.15 -26.43 26.36
N ALA A 74 4.03 -26.89 25.82
CA ALA A 74 3.71 -26.65 24.40
C ALA A 74 3.24 -25.20 24.21
N LEU A 75 4.17 -24.34 23.78
CA LEU A 75 3.92 -22.95 23.42
C LEU A 75 3.31 -22.87 22.02
N PRO A 76 2.46 -21.87 21.76
CA PRO A 76 1.77 -21.72 20.49
C PRO A 76 2.75 -21.36 19.36
N ASP A 77 2.36 -21.69 18.14
CA ASP A 77 3.11 -21.41 16.93
C ASP A 77 2.62 -20.07 16.33
N TYR A 78 2.99 -18.96 16.98
CA TYR A 78 2.49 -17.62 16.60
C TYR A 78 2.84 -17.24 15.16
N GLU A 79 1.85 -16.81 14.40
CA GLU A 79 1.98 -16.24 13.07
C GLU A 79 1.32 -14.85 13.00
N ILE A 80 1.97 -13.95 12.27
CA ILE A 80 1.42 -12.63 11.95
C ILE A 80 0.96 -12.60 10.50
N ILE A 81 -0.30 -12.19 10.30
CA ILE A 81 -0.88 -11.92 9.00
C ILE A 81 -1.24 -10.45 8.91
N LEU A 82 -0.67 -9.77 7.91
CA LEU A 82 -1.12 -8.44 7.51
C LEU A 82 -2.32 -8.60 6.57
N ILE A 83 -3.40 -7.90 6.88
CA ILE A 83 -4.61 -7.86 6.07
C ILE A 83 -4.56 -6.55 5.29
N LEU A 84 -4.67 -6.64 3.97
CA LEU A 84 -4.58 -5.50 3.07
C LEU A 84 -5.98 -4.97 2.72
N ASN A 85 -6.08 -3.67 2.46
CA ASN A 85 -7.31 -2.97 2.06
C ASN A 85 -7.97 -3.57 0.79
N GLN A 86 -7.19 -4.22 -0.08
CA GLN A 86 -7.69 -4.89 -1.28
C GLN A 86 -8.07 -6.37 -1.06
N GLY A 87 -8.15 -6.82 0.20
CA GLY A 87 -8.46 -8.20 0.57
C GLY A 87 -7.27 -9.17 0.50
N GLY A 88 -6.10 -8.69 0.09
CA GLY A 88 -4.84 -9.46 0.12
C GLY A 88 -4.38 -9.78 1.54
N LYS A 89 -3.57 -10.83 1.69
CA LYS A 89 -2.97 -11.22 2.97
C LYS A 89 -1.47 -11.44 2.80
N VAL A 90 -0.66 -10.84 3.68
CA VAL A 90 0.79 -11.06 3.73
C VAL A 90 1.13 -11.79 5.01
N ARG A 91 1.64 -13.02 4.88
CA ARG A 91 2.08 -13.84 6.02
C ARG A 91 3.54 -13.54 6.32
N LEU A 92 3.84 -13.21 7.57
CA LEU A 92 5.22 -12.90 8.00
C LEU A 92 6.00 -14.12 8.49
N GLY A 93 5.37 -15.31 8.45
CA GLY A 93 5.93 -16.58 8.90
C GLY A 93 5.67 -16.83 10.39
N ALA A 94 5.69 -18.11 10.78
CA ALA A 94 5.46 -18.52 12.15
C ALA A 94 6.73 -18.50 13.01
N LYS A 95 6.55 -18.31 14.32
CA LYS A 95 7.58 -18.45 15.35
C LYS A 95 7.21 -19.66 16.22
N PRO A 96 7.66 -20.86 15.84
CA PRO A 96 7.15 -22.07 16.47
C PRO A 96 7.67 -22.21 17.90
N ASN A 97 6.79 -22.66 18.80
CA ASN A 97 7.08 -23.00 20.20
C ASN A 97 7.89 -21.89 20.92
N ARG A 98 7.46 -20.64 20.78
CA ARG A 98 8.09 -19.50 21.44
C ARG A 98 7.07 -18.63 22.15
N SER A 99 7.37 -18.30 23.40
CA SER A 99 6.57 -17.38 24.19
C SER A 99 6.73 -15.95 23.67
N ALA A 100 5.66 -15.18 23.75
CA ALA A 100 5.64 -13.76 23.45
C ALA A 100 5.98 -12.89 24.66
N ALA A 101 6.17 -13.45 25.87
CA ALA A 101 6.51 -12.70 27.08
C ALA A 101 7.74 -11.79 26.93
N ASN A 102 8.77 -12.24 26.20
CA ASN A 102 9.98 -11.44 25.92
C ASN A 102 9.89 -10.60 24.62
N GLY A 103 8.77 -10.70 23.92
CA GLY A 103 8.55 -10.09 22.62
C GLY A 103 9.06 -10.95 21.47
N LEU A 104 8.18 -11.22 20.50
CA LEU A 104 8.50 -11.88 19.25
C LEU A 104 8.55 -10.84 18.13
N THR A 105 9.55 -10.94 17.26
CA THR A 105 9.78 -9.97 16.19
C THR A 105 9.67 -10.61 14.80
N TRP A 106 8.89 -9.95 13.94
CA TRP A 106 8.72 -10.26 12.53
C TRP A 106 9.23 -9.11 11.69
N LYS A 107 10.32 -9.36 10.96
CA LYS A 107 10.89 -8.43 9.99
C LYS A 107 10.29 -8.70 8.61
N LEU A 108 9.79 -7.66 7.97
CA LEU A 108 9.29 -7.75 6.62
C LEU A 108 10.48 -7.72 5.65
N SER A 109 10.51 -8.67 4.70
CA SER A 109 11.54 -8.70 3.65
C SER A 109 11.40 -7.51 2.69
N LYS A 110 10.17 -7.03 2.50
CA LYS A 110 9.84 -5.81 1.76
C LYS A 110 8.91 -4.97 2.63
N PRO A 111 9.19 -3.67 2.83
CA PRO A 111 8.28 -2.80 3.55
C PRO A 111 6.90 -2.75 2.87
N VAL A 112 5.84 -2.76 3.66
CA VAL A 112 4.45 -2.66 3.17
C VAL A 112 3.89 -1.30 3.56
N SER A 113 3.25 -0.58 2.64
CA SER A 113 2.68 0.74 2.90
C SER A 113 1.65 0.67 4.01
N LEU A 114 1.72 1.56 5.02
CA LEU A 114 0.68 1.61 6.06
C LEU A 114 -0.70 1.92 5.47
N ALA A 115 -0.75 2.68 4.37
CA ALA A 115 -1.99 3.01 3.67
C ALA A 115 -2.64 1.80 2.98
N GLU A 116 -1.95 0.67 2.86
CA GLU A 116 -2.48 -0.58 2.31
C GLU A 116 -2.92 -1.55 3.39
N ILE A 117 -2.51 -1.38 4.64
CA ILE A 117 -2.80 -2.32 5.72
C ILE A 117 -4.14 -1.93 6.35
N SER A 118 -5.12 -2.81 6.26
CA SER A 118 -6.41 -2.65 6.96
C SER A 118 -6.34 -3.12 8.41
N GLY A 119 -5.49 -4.12 8.68
CA GLY A 119 -5.33 -4.71 10.00
C GLY A 119 -4.18 -5.71 10.07
N LEU A 120 -3.88 -6.12 11.28
CA LEU A 120 -2.88 -7.11 11.61
C LEU A 120 -3.51 -8.16 12.51
N ARG A 121 -3.39 -9.41 12.12
CA ARG A 121 -3.91 -10.56 12.86
C ARG A 121 -2.77 -11.37 13.45
N LEU A 122 -2.85 -11.62 14.75
CA LEU A 122 -2.08 -12.65 15.44
C LEU A 122 -2.90 -13.93 15.45
N GLN A 123 -2.32 -15.03 14.99
CA GLN A 123 -2.97 -16.33 15.01
C GLN A 123 -2.02 -17.41 15.52
N ASP A 124 -2.59 -18.49 16.03
CA ASP A 124 -1.86 -19.71 16.34
C ASP A 124 -1.88 -20.63 15.12
N GLN A 125 -0.70 -21.10 14.70
CA GLN A 125 -0.57 -22.03 13.60
C GLN A 125 -0.52 -23.46 14.11
N ASP A 126 -1.62 -23.97 14.66
CA ASP A 126 -1.72 -25.39 14.94
C ASP A 126 -1.94 -26.18 13.64
N LYS A 127 -1.41 -27.41 13.61
CA LYS A 127 -1.41 -28.33 12.45
C LYS A 127 -2.82 -28.73 12.01
N LEU A 128 -3.82 -28.57 12.88
CA LEU A 128 -5.19 -29.01 12.64
C LEU A 128 -6.15 -27.84 12.39
N VAL A 129 -6.00 -26.73 13.10
CA VAL A 129 -6.87 -25.55 12.96
C VAL A 129 -6.04 -24.28 13.20
N SER A 130 -6.06 -23.34 12.26
CA SER A 130 -5.47 -22.02 12.48
C SER A 130 -6.50 -21.09 13.12
N ASP A 131 -6.28 -20.76 14.39
CA ASP A 131 -7.20 -19.93 15.17
C ASP A 131 -6.67 -18.50 15.31
N ALA A 132 -7.52 -17.53 14.99
CA ALA A 132 -7.23 -16.12 15.18
C ALA A 132 -7.26 -15.81 16.69
N ILE A 133 -6.12 -15.40 17.24
CA ILE A 133 -6.02 -15.01 18.65
C ILE A 133 -6.58 -13.60 18.82
N THR A 134 -6.11 -12.67 18.01
CA THR A 134 -6.58 -11.28 18.01
C THR A 134 -6.27 -10.58 16.69
N GLU A 135 -7.02 -9.52 16.41
CA GLU A 135 -6.84 -8.66 15.25
C GLU A 135 -6.85 -7.20 15.69
N VAL A 136 -5.91 -6.40 15.16
CA VAL A 136 -5.71 -5.00 15.53
C VAL A 136 -5.57 -4.13 14.28
N GLN A 137 -6.02 -2.88 14.38
CA GLN A 137 -5.75 -1.86 13.37
C GLN A 137 -4.50 -1.06 13.75
N ILE A 138 -3.71 -0.67 12.76
CA ILE A 138 -2.47 0.09 12.97
C ILE A 138 -2.80 1.57 13.04
N GLU A 139 -3.24 2.04 14.21
CA GLU A 139 -3.58 3.46 14.43
C GLU A 139 -2.40 4.26 14.98
N SER A 140 -1.46 3.61 15.67
CA SER A 140 -0.31 4.26 16.29
C SER A 140 0.93 3.37 16.26
N GLN A 141 2.04 3.83 16.86
CA GLN A 141 3.28 3.05 16.96
C GLN A 141 3.15 1.81 17.86
N SER A 142 2.16 1.78 18.76
CA SER A 142 1.88 0.62 19.61
C SER A 142 0.39 0.47 19.83
N VAL A 143 -0.13 -0.74 19.71
CA VAL A 143 -1.54 -1.05 19.96
C VAL A 143 -1.63 -2.27 20.87
N THR A 144 -2.56 -2.25 21.82
CA THR A 144 -2.81 -3.37 22.72
C THR A 144 -4.16 -3.97 22.41
N SER A 145 -4.25 -5.29 22.37
CA SER A 145 -5.50 -6.02 22.22
C SER A 145 -5.43 -7.37 22.94
N GLY A 146 -6.40 -7.61 23.82
CA GLY A 146 -6.36 -8.75 24.75
C GLY A 146 -5.09 -8.73 25.61
N ASN A 147 -4.42 -9.87 25.70
CA ASN A 147 -3.17 -10.05 26.44
C ASN A 147 -1.91 -9.70 25.61
N TYR A 148 -2.03 -9.00 24.49
CA TYR A 148 -0.91 -8.74 23.59
C TYR A 148 -0.75 -7.25 23.28
N ARG A 149 0.50 -6.82 23.27
CA ARG A 149 0.95 -5.51 22.80
C ARG A 149 1.71 -5.67 21.48
N PHE A 150 1.31 -4.89 20.49
CA PHE A 150 1.91 -4.83 19.16
C PHE A 150 2.69 -3.53 19.03
N ASP A 151 4.00 -3.60 18.85
CA ASP A 151 4.84 -2.46 18.55
C ASP A 151 5.24 -2.48 17.06
N PHE A 152 5.04 -1.37 16.36
CA PHE A 152 5.24 -1.26 14.92
C PHE A 152 6.46 -0.38 14.63
N THR A 153 7.44 -0.95 13.92
CA THR A 153 8.55 -0.14 13.39
C THR A 153 8.27 0.19 11.93
N THR A 154 8.32 1.48 11.63
CA THR A 154 8.04 2.01 10.30
C THR A 154 9.26 2.70 9.73
N LYS A 155 9.37 2.72 8.41
CA LYS A 155 10.40 3.43 7.68
C LYS A 155 9.77 4.26 6.58
N ARG A 156 10.19 5.51 6.49
CA ARG A 156 9.83 6.38 5.37
C ARG A 156 10.72 6.10 4.17
N SER A 157 10.13 5.82 3.02
CA SER A 157 10.82 5.66 1.74
C SER A 157 9.93 6.13 0.60
N PHE A 158 10.48 6.98 -0.26
CA PHE A 158 9.78 7.45 -1.45
C PHE A 158 9.40 6.28 -2.39
N GLY A 159 10.25 5.26 -2.49
CA GLY A 159 9.96 4.09 -3.31
C GLY A 159 8.73 3.31 -2.85
N ILE A 160 8.50 3.22 -1.54
CA ILE A 160 7.28 2.59 -0.98
C ILE A 160 6.06 3.41 -1.39
N GLY A 161 6.14 4.73 -1.23
CA GLY A 161 5.05 5.64 -1.59
C GLY A 161 4.68 5.61 -3.07
N LEU A 162 5.68 5.50 -3.94
CA LEU A 162 5.49 5.44 -5.39
C LEU A 162 4.86 4.12 -5.83
N VAL A 163 5.36 2.98 -5.34
CA VAL A 163 4.74 1.66 -5.60
C VAL A 163 3.31 1.65 -5.10
N SER A 164 3.11 2.10 -3.86
CA SER A 164 1.81 2.19 -3.21
C SER A 164 0.83 3.10 -3.95
N PHE A 165 1.30 4.18 -4.56
CA PHE A 165 0.49 5.08 -5.37
C PHE A 165 0.03 4.40 -6.67
N PHE A 166 0.92 3.72 -7.39
CA PHE A 166 0.58 3.09 -8.66
C PHE A 166 -0.36 1.89 -8.51
N GLU A 167 -0.43 1.27 -7.33
CA GLU A 167 -1.41 0.25 -7.00
C GLU A 167 -2.82 0.81 -6.72
N THR A 168 -2.99 2.14 -6.62
CA THR A 168 -4.31 2.76 -6.48
C THR A 168 -5.06 2.81 -7.81
N PRO A 169 -6.41 2.85 -7.80
CA PRO A 169 -7.20 3.08 -9.01
C PRO A 169 -6.78 4.34 -9.79
N VAL A 170 -6.43 5.42 -9.06
CA VAL A 170 -5.97 6.68 -9.66
C VAL A 170 -4.61 6.50 -10.32
N GLY A 171 -3.65 5.88 -9.63
CA GLY A 171 -2.32 5.60 -10.17
C GLY A 171 -2.38 4.70 -11.42
N MET A 172 -3.19 3.64 -11.37
CA MET A 172 -3.44 2.77 -12.51
C MET A 172 -4.07 3.50 -13.70
N ALA A 173 -5.05 4.38 -13.45
CA ALA A 173 -5.67 5.19 -14.51
C ALA A 173 -4.67 6.12 -15.18
N ILE A 174 -3.78 6.76 -14.40
CA ILE A 174 -2.72 7.62 -14.93
C ILE A 174 -1.74 6.81 -15.78
N CYS A 175 -1.27 5.65 -15.29
CA CYS A 175 -0.43 4.74 -16.07
C CYS A 175 -1.09 4.31 -17.38
N GLY A 176 -2.37 3.96 -17.33
CA GLY A 176 -3.16 3.59 -18.51
C GLY A 176 -3.27 4.73 -19.52
N ALA A 177 -3.56 5.95 -19.06
CA ALA A 177 -3.63 7.13 -19.91
C ALA A 177 -2.30 7.42 -20.61
N PHE A 178 -1.18 7.33 -19.87
CA PHE A 178 0.16 7.47 -20.45
C PHE A 178 0.47 6.38 -21.48
N ALA A 179 0.14 5.12 -21.19
CA ALA A 179 0.36 4.01 -22.12
C ALA A 179 -0.43 4.21 -23.43
N ILE A 180 -1.70 4.64 -23.33
CA ILE A 180 -2.54 4.94 -24.49
C ILE A 180 -1.94 6.11 -25.29
N ALA A 181 -1.54 7.20 -24.63
CA ALA A 181 -0.94 8.35 -25.30
C ALA A 181 0.33 7.97 -26.07
N VAL A 182 1.21 7.16 -25.47
CA VAL A 182 2.42 6.65 -26.13
C VAL A 182 2.07 5.76 -27.32
N MET A 183 1.11 4.85 -27.18
CA MET A 183 0.65 4.01 -28.30
C MET A 183 0.09 4.84 -29.45
N LEU A 184 -0.68 5.90 -29.17
CA LEU A 184 -1.20 6.80 -30.19
C LEU A 184 -0.10 7.54 -30.95
N ILE A 185 0.94 8.01 -30.24
CA ILE A 185 2.12 8.66 -30.85
C ILE A 185 2.89 7.67 -31.74
N ILE A 186 3.06 6.43 -31.28
CA ILE A 186 3.74 5.39 -32.07
C ILE A 186 2.92 5.07 -33.32
N CYS A 187 1.61 4.80 -33.17
CA CYS A 187 0.73 4.52 -34.30
C CYS A 187 0.69 5.68 -35.31
N SER A 188 0.66 6.93 -34.86
CA SER A 188 0.65 8.09 -35.77
C SER A 188 1.97 8.23 -36.52
N ALA A 189 3.11 7.93 -35.88
CA ALA A 189 4.42 7.95 -36.53
C ALA A 189 4.59 6.85 -37.60
N PHE A 190 3.88 5.72 -37.47
CA PHE A 190 3.90 4.62 -38.44
C PHE A 190 2.78 4.69 -39.50
N LEU A 191 1.76 5.52 -39.30
CA LEU A 191 0.68 5.77 -40.27
C LEU A 191 1.01 6.90 -41.26
N ILE A 192 2.12 7.61 -41.06
CA ILE A 192 2.69 8.62 -41.97
C ILE A 192 3.79 7.95 -42.80
#